data_AF-A0A2V8JZI0-F1
#
_entry.id   AF-A0A2V8JZI0-F1
#
_cell.length_a   1.000
_cell.length_b   1.000
_cell.length_c   1.000
_cell.angle_alpha   90.00
_cell.angle_beta   90.00
_cell.angle_gamma   90.00
#
_symmetry.space_group_name_H-M   'P 1'
#
loop_
_entity.id
_entity.type
_entity.pdbx_description
1 polymer ?
#
loop_
_entity_poly.entity_id
_entity_poly.type
_entity_poly.pdbx_seq_one_letter_code
_entity_poly.pdbx_strand_id
1 'polypeptide(L)'
;MLVLMAQTLSAQSIPEVRTAVTRALPILQRSASEFVAKRACVSCHHNILPILTLHLAQNRGFTIDRKVLGAVEDKSFRELRNPNALDDAVQAANLSDPTPNESYLLMAAQTAGLEADLVTAIYARRLAGWQRDGHWVTSDFRPPHSSSLFTATATAVRAVRLYMPEELRAERDTSLRSARQWLFATRPGSTEDAAFRLMGLVWAEAPPNEIGAAQNDLLAFQKGAGGWPQLPSYQPDAYSTGEALFALHEAGIPITDAAWRKGLQFLISTQARDGTWRVRTRMISPAEVSPKYFPTGFPYGKDEFLSYAGSCWAVMALLSALPETEFRDGGKTQEELSASRVFPPSRNSTEIPSWARTALFGTPRHLAALLDAGLDPNSRTRNETTLLMMAAPDAEKVRLLIARGADAKARAASGCDALTIAASYRGTFAAIQSLLDAGAEVQAPSEIRVRKSPLVFASMTGDLENVKLLLAHGADPRANSSLSDAVTFGYPDVVRTLILSGADASLTESSGINLLHWVAIINRPAVIPVLVEARVPINATDDFGYTPLMYAATIDFGETGALKELLKAGANRNIRNYDGRTALEQARRYKHPHLEDALR
;
A
#
# COMPACT_ATOMS: atom_id res chain seq x y z
N MET A 1 35.13 30.62 12.05
CA MET A 1 35.17 30.62 10.58
C MET A 1 34.32 29.50 9.96
N LEU A 2 34.40 28.25 10.46
CA LEU A 2 33.57 27.12 10.00
C LEU A 2 32.04 27.29 10.20
N VAL A 3 31.60 27.89 11.31
CA VAL A 3 30.17 28.15 11.59
C VAL A 3 29.58 29.21 10.66
N LEU A 4 30.33 30.28 10.35
CA LEU A 4 29.91 31.28 9.37
C LEU A 4 29.84 30.68 7.96
N MET A 5 30.81 29.84 7.57
CA MET A 5 30.79 29.17 6.26
C MET A 5 29.60 28.21 6.09
N ALA A 6 29.23 27.47 7.15
CA ALA A 6 28.06 26.58 7.14
C ALA A 6 26.74 27.35 7.01
N GLN A 7 26.61 28.51 7.67
CA GLN A 7 25.44 29.39 7.57
C GLN A 7 25.34 30.08 6.19
N THR A 8 26.48 30.46 5.57
CA THR A 8 26.47 31.07 4.23
C THR A 8 26.13 30.06 3.12
N LEU A 9 26.57 28.80 3.25
CA LEU A 9 26.22 27.72 2.30
C LEU A 9 24.75 27.31 2.39
N SER A 10 24.13 27.35 3.58
CA SER A 10 22.69 27.08 3.72
C SER A 10 21.82 28.23 3.22
N ALA A 11 22.31 29.47 3.22
CA ALA A 11 21.62 30.62 2.66
C ALA A 11 21.64 30.65 1.12
N GLN A 12 22.72 30.15 0.49
CA GLN A 12 22.86 30.10 -0.97
C GLN A 12 22.02 28.99 -1.63
N SER A 13 21.77 27.88 -0.95
CA SER A 13 20.96 26.78 -1.49
C SER A 13 19.46 27.09 -1.52
N ILE A 14 18.95 27.97 -0.66
CA ILE A 14 17.51 28.29 -0.59
C ILE A 14 16.97 28.85 -1.92
N PRO A 15 17.61 29.85 -2.58
CA PRO A 15 17.20 30.30 -3.92
C PRO A 15 17.23 29.19 -4.99
N GLU A 16 18.25 28.33 -4.97
CA GLU A 16 18.38 27.22 -5.93
C GLU A 16 17.28 26.18 -5.73
N VAL A 17 16.99 25.82 -4.48
CA VAL A 17 15.89 24.93 -4.10
C VAL A 17 14.56 25.51 -4.56
N ARG A 18 14.27 26.79 -4.26
CA ARG A 18 13.03 27.42 -4.71
C ARG A 18 12.91 27.40 -6.23
N THR A 19 13.99 27.69 -6.94
CA THR A 19 14.04 27.63 -8.42
C THR A 19 13.76 26.22 -8.93
N ALA A 20 14.36 25.20 -8.32
CA ALA A 20 14.15 23.80 -8.70
C ALA A 20 12.69 23.37 -8.51
N VAL A 21 12.08 23.71 -7.38
CA VAL A 21 10.65 23.42 -7.10
C VAL A 21 9.73 24.19 -8.07
N THR A 22 9.99 25.48 -8.30
CA THR A 22 9.21 26.31 -9.25
C THR A 22 9.20 25.73 -10.66
N ARG A 23 10.31 25.14 -11.12
CA ARG A 23 10.37 24.47 -12.43
C ARG A 23 9.57 23.17 -12.48
N ALA A 24 9.54 22.40 -11.39
CA ALA A 24 8.90 21.08 -11.34
C ALA A 24 7.37 21.15 -11.18
N LEU A 25 6.86 22.10 -10.38
CA LEU A 25 5.43 22.14 -10.03
C LEU A 25 4.45 22.23 -11.22
N PRO A 26 4.70 23.01 -12.30
CA PRO A 26 3.75 23.11 -13.40
C PRO A 26 3.48 21.78 -14.12
N ILE A 27 4.53 20.99 -14.35
CA ILE A 27 4.39 19.72 -15.08
C ILE A 27 3.84 18.60 -14.20
N LEU A 28 4.17 18.60 -12.89
CA LEU A 28 3.55 17.70 -11.92
C LEU A 28 2.03 17.92 -11.83
N GLN A 29 1.59 19.18 -11.70
CA GLN A 29 0.15 19.51 -11.65
C GLN A 29 -0.58 19.12 -12.95
N ARG A 30 0.04 19.37 -14.12
CA ARG A 30 -0.54 19.00 -15.42
C ARG A 30 -0.74 17.48 -15.52
N SER A 31 0.29 16.70 -15.19
CA SER A 31 0.23 15.23 -15.27
C SER A 31 -0.76 14.64 -14.26
N ALA A 32 -0.84 15.19 -13.03
CA ALA A 32 -1.87 14.83 -12.06
C ALA A 32 -3.30 15.06 -12.63
N SER A 33 -3.54 16.23 -13.21
CA SER A 33 -4.82 16.58 -13.82
C SER A 33 -5.18 15.64 -14.96
N GLU A 34 -4.21 15.31 -15.82
CA GLU A 34 -4.42 14.42 -16.96
C GLU A 34 -4.73 12.98 -16.51
N PHE A 35 -4.07 12.49 -15.46
CA PHE A 35 -4.36 11.19 -14.87
C PHE A 35 -5.78 11.13 -14.31
N VAL A 36 -6.21 12.17 -13.58
CA VAL A 36 -7.59 12.29 -13.08
C VAL A 36 -8.60 12.22 -14.22
N ALA A 37 -8.35 12.90 -15.34
CA ALA A 37 -9.24 12.91 -16.50
C ALA A 37 -9.29 11.57 -17.26
N LYS A 38 -8.18 10.84 -17.36
CA LYS A 38 -8.06 9.63 -18.19
C LYS A 38 -8.33 8.30 -17.48
N ARG A 39 -8.37 8.28 -16.14
CA ARG A 39 -8.51 7.05 -15.36
C ARG A 39 -9.65 7.14 -14.38
N ALA A 40 -10.37 6.03 -14.20
CA ALA A 40 -11.39 5.90 -13.16
C ALA A 40 -10.77 5.55 -11.79
N CYS A 41 -9.67 4.77 -11.77
CA CYS A 41 -9.01 4.31 -10.55
C CYS A 41 -8.20 5.41 -9.86
N VAL A 42 -8.05 5.27 -8.54
CA VAL A 42 -7.13 6.04 -7.70
C VAL A 42 -5.77 5.34 -7.71
N SER A 43 -4.69 6.12 -7.83
CA SER A 43 -3.31 5.62 -7.85
C SER A 43 -2.50 6.24 -6.71
N CYS A 44 -1.75 5.42 -5.97
CA CYS A 44 -0.78 5.90 -4.99
C CYS A 44 0.23 6.91 -5.61
N HIS A 45 0.73 6.64 -6.82
CA HIS A 45 1.75 7.46 -7.46
C HIS A 45 1.23 8.70 -8.19
N HIS A 46 0.00 8.72 -8.72
CA HIS A 46 -0.55 9.86 -9.49
C HIS A 46 -1.78 10.51 -8.86
N ASN A 47 -2.21 10.03 -7.69
CA ASN A 47 -3.21 10.70 -6.87
C ASN A 47 -2.67 11.04 -5.48
N ILE A 48 -2.07 10.07 -4.77
CA ILE A 48 -1.64 10.30 -3.38
C ILE A 48 -0.34 11.12 -3.30
N LEU A 49 0.77 10.70 -3.95
CA LEU A 49 2.02 11.48 -3.93
C LEU A 49 1.83 12.95 -4.37
N PRO A 50 0.97 13.26 -5.36
CA PRO A 50 0.63 14.65 -5.70
C PRO A 50 -0.06 15.41 -4.57
N ILE A 51 -1.03 14.80 -3.86
CA ILE A 51 -1.66 15.44 -2.70
C ILE A 51 -0.59 15.80 -1.66
N LEU A 52 0.26 14.85 -1.30
CA LEU A 52 1.34 15.07 -0.33
C LEU A 52 2.29 16.21 -0.77
N THR A 53 2.71 16.16 -2.05
CA THR A 53 3.65 17.13 -2.63
C THR A 53 3.05 18.53 -2.70
N LEU A 54 1.81 18.66 -3.15
CA LEU A 54 1.18 19.96 -3.39
C LEU A 54 0.80 20.66 -2.08
N HIS A 55 0.31 19.93 -1.06
CA HIS A 55 0.11 20.54 0.26
C HIS A 55 1.42 20.94 0.91
N LEU A 56 2.46 20.10 0.84
CA LEU A 56 3.78 20.48 1.34
C LEU A 56 4.32 21.73 0.62
N ALA A 57 4.14 21.82 -0.70
CA ALA A 57 4.53 23.00 -1.46
C ALA A 57 3.75 24.25 -1.02
N GLN A 58 2.44 24.13 -0.79
CA GLN A 58 1.60 25.22 -0.27
C GLN A 58 2.13 25.71 1.09
N ASN A 59 2.49 24.81 2.00
CA ASN A 59 3.02 25.12 3.33
C ASN A 59 4.40 25.79 3.31
N ARG A 60 5.13 25.70 2.18
CA ARG A 60 6.44 26.35 1.96
C ARG A 60 6.34 27.60 1.06
N GLY A 61 5.12 28.09 0.84
CA GLY A 61 4.83 29.38 0.21
C GLY A 61 4.78 29.32 -1.32
N PHE A 62 4.57 28.14 -1.91
CA PHE A 62 4.35 28.03 -3.36
C PHE A 62 2.88 28.17 -3.71
N THR A 63 2.61 28.83 -4.84
CA THR A 63 1.27 28.91 -5.41
C THR A 63 0.91 27.59 -6.10
N ILE A 64 -0.25 27.04 -5.73
CA ILE A 64 -0.77 25.77 -6.25
C ILE A 64 -2.09 26.04 -6.98
N ASP A 65 -2.31 25.35 -8.10
CA ASP A 65 -3.59 25.35 -8.80
C ASP A 65 -4.62 24.57 -7.96
N ARG A 66 -5.50 25.33 -7.29
CA ARG A 66 -6.56 24.77 -6.44
C ARG A 66 -7.54 23.88 -7.21
N LYS A 67 -7.73 24.08 -8.52
CA LYS A 67 -8.61 23.22 -9.32
C LYS A 67 -7.99 21.84 -9.51
N VAL A 68 -6.68 21.79 -9.76
CA VAL A 68 -5.93 20.53 -9.87
C VAL A 68 -5.95 19.80 -8.53
N LEU A 69 -5.55 20.47 -7.44
CA LEU A 69 -5.52 19.86 -6.12
C LEU A 69 -6.91 19.34 -5.72
N GLY A 70 -7.96 20.16 -5.87
CA GLY A 70 -9.33 19.77 -5.55
C GLY A 70 -9.81 18.58 -6.38
N ALA A 71 -9.53 18.53 -7.69
CA ALA A 71 -9.92 17.39 -8.53
C ALA A 71 -9.21 16.08 -8.15
N VAL A 72 -7.94 16.17 -7.75
CA VAL A 72 -7.18 15.01 -7.26
C VAL A 72 -7.73 14.53 -5.91
N GLU A 73 -8.01 15.45 -4.99
CA GLU A 73 -8.60 15.15 -3.67
C GLU A 73 -10.02 14.56 -3.79
N ASP A 74 -10.90 15.16 -4.58
CA ASP A 74 -12.27 14.70 -4.78
C ASP A 74 -12.31 13.27 -5.33
N LYS A 75 -11.38 12.94 -6.23
CA LYS A 75 -11.23 11.59 -6.76
C LYS A 75 -10.66 10.63 -5.70
N SER A 76 -9.64 11.04 -4.97
CA SER A 76 -8.92 10.19 -4.00
C SER A 76 -9.76 9.88 -2.76
N PHE A 77 -10.42 10.90 -2.20
CA PHE A 77 -11.20 10.79 -0.97
C PHE A 77 -12.65 10.39 -1.18
N ARG A 78 -13.02 10.00 -2.41
CA ARG A 78 -14.38 9.51 -2.72
C ARG A 78 -14.76 8.35 -1.80
N GLU A 79 -13.86 7.41 -1.56
CA GLU A 79 -14.12 6.27 -0.68
C GLU A 79 -14.32 6.68 0.78
N LEU A 80 -13.71 7.79 1.21
CA LEU A 80 -13.84 8.30 2.58
C LEU A 80 -15.08 9.19 2.78
N ARG A 81 -15.61 9.79 1.71
CA ARG A 81 -16.58 10.90 1.81
C ARG A 81 -17.88 10.71 1.04
N ASN A 82 -18.00 9.65 0.23
CA ASN A 82 -19.24 9.40 -0.49
C ASN A 82 -20.41 9.15 0.50
N PRO A 83 -21.68 9.33 0.08
CA PRO A 83 -22.83 9.19 0.98
C PRO A 83 -22.94 7.84 1.69
N ASN A 84 -22.35 6.78 1.13
CA ASN A 84 -22.33 5.43 1.66
C ASN A 84 -20.98 5.05 2.29
N ALA A 85 -20.06 6.01 2.51
CA ALA A 85 -18.69 5.73 2.92
C ALA A 85 -18.58 4.89 4.20
N LEU A 86 -19.49 5.08 5.18
CA LEU A 86 -19.52 4.23 6.38
C LEU A 86 -19.86 2.77 6.04
N ASP A 87 -20.90 2.55 5.25
CA ASP A 87 -21.33 1.21 4.83
C ASP A 87 -20.26 0.54 3.95
N ASP A 88 -19.72 1.25 2.96
CA ASP A 88 -18.65 0.78 2.09
C ASP A 88 -17.40 0.40 2.89
N ALA A 89 -17.04 1.23 3.88
CA ALA A 89 -15.93 0.98 4.78
C ALA A 89 -16.19 -0.25 5.65
N VAL A 90 -17.37 -0.42 6.26
CA VAL A 90 -17.67 -1.63 7.06
C VAL A 90 -17.63 -2.89 6.19
N GLN A 91 -18.21 -2.83 5.00
CA GLN A 91 -18.41 -3.99 4.13
C GLN A 91 -17.15 -4.39 3.33
N ALA A 92 -16.07 -3.62 3.42
CA ALA A 92 -14.84 -3.82 2.63
C ALA A 92 -15.11 -3.92 1.11
N ALA A 93 -16.13 -3.20 0.62
CA ALA A 93 -16.70 -3.42 -0.71
C ALA A 93 -15.70 -3.20 -1.86
N ASN A 94 -14.72 -2.31 -1.66
CA ASN A 94 -13.70 -1.95 -2.66
C ASN A 94 -12.29 -2.45 -2.30
N LEU A 95 -12.17 -3.31 -1.28
CA LEU A 95 -10.87 -3.78 -0.80
C LEU A 95 -10.16 -4.62 -1.88
N SER A 96 -9.05 -4.13 -2.42
CA SER A 96 -8.20 -4.83 -3.38
C SER A 96 -6.87 -5.21 -2.74
N ASP A 97 -6.18 -4.20 -2.22
CA ASP A 97 -4.93 -4.30 -1.50
C ASP A 97 -4.94 -3.24 -0.39
N PRO A 98 -5.01 -3.62 0.89
CA PRO A 98 -5.01 -2.63 1.96
C PRO A 98 -3.68 -1.88 2.05
N THR A 99 -2.56 -2.51 1.67
CA THR A 99 -1.23 -1.89 1.73
C THR A 99 -0.52 -2.02 0.37
N PRO A 100 -0.43 -0.92 -0.42
CA PRO A 100 -0.30 0.44 0.10
C PRO A 100 -1.53 1.35 -0.11
N ASN A 101 -2.66 0.85 -0.65
CA ASN A 101 -3.75 1.74 -1.07
C ASN A 101 -4.40 2.49 0.10
N GLU A 102 -4.84 1.78 1.13
CA GLU A 102 -5.55 2.38 2.27
C GLU A 102 -4.59 3.18 3.16
N SER A 103 -3.35 2.70 3.33
CA SER A 103 -2.34 3.40 4.13
C SER A 103 -1.96 4.76 3.51
N TYR A 104 -1.68 4.80 2.20
CA TYR A 104 -1.43 6.07 1.51
C TYR A 104 -2.66 6.97 1.48
N LEU A 105 -3.86 6.41 1.25
CA LEU A 105 -5.11 7.17 1.29
C LEU A 105 -5.26 7.94 2.62
N LEU A 106 -5.04 7.26 3.75
CA LEU A 106 -5.13 7.88 5.08
C LEU A 106 -4.01 8.91 5.32
N MET A 107 -2.79 8.66 4.84
CA MET A 107 -1.71 9.65 4.91
C MET A 107 -2.02 10.92 4.11
N ALA A 108 -2.57 10.77 2.91
CA ALA A 108 -3.03 11.90 2.09
C ALA A 108 -4.20 12.63 2.75
N ALA A 109 -5.16 11.89 3.33
CA ALA A 109 -6.29 12.46 4.06
C ALA A 109 -5.80 13.34 5.22
N GLN A 110 -4.84 12.85 6.02
CA GLN A 110 -4.28 13.61 7.13
C GLN A 110 -3.59 14.89 6.64
N THR A 111 -2.82 14.78 5.54
CA THR A 111 -2.11 15.92 4.95
C THR A 111 -3.07 16.97 4.39
N ALA A 112 -4.22 16.54 3.87
CA ALA A 112 -5.29 17.41 3.41
C ALA A 112 -6.17 17.98 4.54
N GLY A 113 -5.90 17.60 5.81
CA GLY A 113 -6.62 18.08 6.99
C GLY A 113 -7.95 17.36 7.25
N LEU A 114 -8.11 16.11 6.80
CA LEU A 114 -9.25 15.28 7.20
C LEU A 114 -9.02 14.78 8.63
N GLU A 115 -9.94 15.11 9.52
CA GLU A 115 -9.93 14.61 10.90
C GLU A 115 -10.34 13.14 10.98
N ALA A 116 -9.94 12.48 12.06
CA ALA A 116 -10.36 11.12 12.34
C ALA A 116 -11.88 11.04 12.61
N ASP A 117 -12.52 10.12 11.92
CA ASP A 117 -13.95 9.82 12.02
C ASP A 117 -14.18 8.30 12.01
N LEU A 118 -15.44 7.86 11.99
CA LEU A 118 -15.74 6.42 11.97
C LEU A 118 -15.19 5.72 10.73
N VAL A 119 -15.25 6.37 9.57
CA VAL A 119 -14.85 5.78 8.29
C VAL A 119 -13.34 5.55 8.29
N THR A 120 -12.56 6.60 8.51
CA THR A 120 -11.10 6.52 8.58
C THR A 120 -10.61 5.57 9.67
N ALA A 121 -11.30 5.50 10.82
CA ALA A 121 -11.02 4.53 11.88
C ALA A 121 -11.27 3.07 11.46
N ILE A 122 -12.29 2.79 10.63
CA ILE A 122 -12.52 1.44 10.09
C ILE A 122 -11.36 1.01 9.20
N TYR A 123 -10.93 1.89 8.28
CA TYR A 123 -9.77 1.64 7.43
C TYR A 123 -8.51 1.38 8.26
N ALA A 124 -8.24 2.21 9.28
CA ALA A 124 -7.10 2.03 10.17
C ALA A 124 -7.15 0.73 10.97
N ARG A 125 -8.33 0.31 11.44
CA ARG A 125 -8.51 -0.97 12.13
C ARG A 125 -8.33 -2.15 11.17
N ARG A 126 -8.84 -2.07 9.95
CA ARG A 126 -8.61 -3.10 8.92
C ARG A 126 -7.11 -3.27 8.66
N LEU A 127 -6.38 -2.17 8.50
CA LEU A 127 -4.92 -2.22 8.38
C LEU A 127 -4.30 -2.97 9.56
N ALA A 128 -4.62 -2.60 10.81
CA ALA A 128 -4.11 -3.31 11.99
C ALA A 128 -4.44 -4.83 11.95
N GLY A 129 -5.66 -5.18 11.56
CA GLY A 129 -6.13 -6.57 11.44
C GLY A 129 -5.53 -7.37 10.27
N TRP A 130 -4.81 -6.74 9.34
CA TRP A 130 -4.11 -7.41 8.24
C TRP A 130 -2.63 -7.68 8.52
N GLN A 131 -2.09 -7.14 9.62
CA GLN A 131 -0.69 -7.39 9.99
C GLN A 131 -0.43 -8.87 10.15
N ARG A 132 0.66 -9.38 9.56
CA ARG A 132 1.13 -10.76 9.72
C ARG A 132 2.61 -10.78 10.03
N ASP A 133 3.02 -11.55 11.03
CA ASP A 133 4.43 -11.72 11.40
C ASP A 133 5.16 -10.36 11.59
N GLY A 134 4.47 -9.41 12.19
CA GLY A 134 4.94 -8.05 12.46
C GLY A 134 4.94 -7.09 11.27
N HIS A 135 4.57 -7.50 10.06
CA HIS A 135 4.66 -6.64 8.88
C HIS A 135 3.41 -6.75 7.98
N TRP A 136 3.41 -5.95 6.93
CA TRP A 136 2.36 -5.97 5.91
C TRP A 136 2.96 -6.36 4.56
N VAL A 137 2.17 -7.09 3.79
CA VAL A 137 2.49 -7.48 2.41
C VAL A 137 1.66 -6.65 1.45
N THR A 138 2.16 -6.47 0.23
CA THR A 138 1.41 -5.83 -0.85
C THR A 138 1.04 -6.85 -1.92
N SER A 139 0.09 -6.52 -2.79
CA SER A 139 -0.15 -7.19 -4.06
C SER A 139 0.55 -6.49 -5.25
N ASP A 140 1.04 -5.26 -5.07
CA ASP A 140 1.61 -4.44 -6.13
C ASP A 140 3.15 -4.52 -6.19
N PHE A 141 3.68 -5.39 -7.05
CA PHE A 141 5.13 -5.63 -7.16
C PHE A 141 5.72 -5.02 -8.43
N ARG A 142 5.95 -3.70 -8.43
CA ARG A 142 6.44 -2.95 -9.60
C ARG A 142 7.73 -2.16 -9.29
N PRO A 143 8.87 -2.83 -9.05
CA PRO A 143 10.09 -2.17 -8.62
C PRO A 143 10.53 -1.02 -9.54
N PRO A 144 11.08 0.07 -8.98
CA PRO A 144 11.36 0.29 -7.55
C PRO A 144 10.17 0.79 -6.73
N HIS A 145 8.94 0.75 -7.23
CA HIS A 145 7.79 1.33 -6.55
C HIS A 145 6.82 0.24 -6.11
N SER A 146 6.12 0.47 -5.00
CA SER A 146 5.12 -0.42 -4.40
C SER A 146 5.61 -1.82 -3.95
N SER A 147 6.79 -2.30 -4.37
CA SER A 147 7.22 -3.68 -4.09
C SER A 147 7.83 -3.93 -2.71
N SER A 148 8.18 -2.86 -1.98
CA SER A 148 8.89 -2.99 -0.70
C SER A 148 7.95 -3.33 0.46
N LEU A 149 8.27 -4.41 1.18
CA LEU A 149 7.60 -4.75 2.45
C LEU A 149 7.85 -3.69 3.54
N PHE A 150 8.96 -2.95 3.46
CA PHE A 150 9.23 -1.84 4.36
C PHE A 150 8.30 -0.66 4.05
N THR A 151 8.08 -0.34 2.77
CA THR A 151 7.10 0.69 2.36
C THR A 151 5.70 0.35 2.84
N ALA A 152 5.23 -0.88 2.59
CA ALA A 152 3.93 -1.36 3.07
C ALA A 152 3.81 -1.25 4.60
N THR A 153 4.84 -1.69 5.33
CA THR A 153 4.84 -1.69 6.80
C THR A 153 4.90 -0.29 7.40
N ALA A 154 5.76 0.59 6.89
CA ALA A 154 5.93 1.94 7.41
C ALA A 154 4.68 2.80 7.16
N THR A 155 4.10 2.73 5.97
CA THR A 155 2.85 3.46 5.67
C THR A 155 1.68 2.94 6.49
N ALA A 156 1.58 1.61 6.71
CA ALA A 156 0.58 1.03 7.60
C ALA A 156 0.75 1.52 9.06
N VAL A 157 1.99 1.51 9.58
CA VAL A 157 2.33 2.08 10.90
C VAL A 157 1.85 3.53 11.02
N ARG A 158 2.11 4.36 10.01
CA ARG A 158 1.69 5.76 10.00
C ARG A 158 0.17 5.89 10.03
N ALA A 159 -0.54 5.16 9.17
CA ALA A 159 -1.99 5.21 9.07
C ALA A 159 -2.69 4.69 10.34
N VAL A 160 -2.26 3.54 10.87
CA VAL A 160 -2.72 2.95 12.13
C VAL A 160 -2.54 3.94 13.27
N ARG A 161 -1.39 4.62 13.35
CA ARG A 161 -1.11 5.60 14.39
C ARG A 161 -1.99 6.85 14.29
N LEU A 162 -2.26 7.33 13.08
CA LEU A 162 -3.03 8.56 12.85
C LEU A 162 -4.53 8.38 13.13
N TYR A 163 -5.09 7.21 12.80
CA TYR A 163 -6.55 7.05 12.71
C TYR A 163 -7.14 5.93 13.58
N MET A 164 -6.33 5.08 14.24
CA MET A 164 -6.91 4.14 15.20
C MET A 164 -7.51 4.88 16.40
N PRO A 165 -8.78 4.61 16.72
CA PRO A 165 -9.48 5.31 17.77
C PRO A 165 -8.99 4.85 19.15
N GLU A 166 -9.18 5.71 20.14
CA GLU A 166 -8.70 5.53 21.51
C GLU A 166 -9.24 4.24 22.18
N GLU A 167 -10.46 3.83 21.84
CA GLU A 167 -11.07 2.59 22.32
C GLU A 167 -10.25 1.34 21.94
N LEU A 168 -9.48 1.43 20.85
CA LEU A 168 -8.65 0.35 20.33
C LEU A 168 -7.16 0.58 20.62
N ARG A 169 -6.82 1.40 21.62
CA ARG A 169 -5.43 1.69 22.03
C ARG A 169 -4.59 0.42 22.19
N ALA A 170 -5.12 -0.61 22.86
CA ALA A 170 -4.37 -1.85 23.10
C ALA A 170 -4.04 -2.63 21.82
N GLU A 171 -4.99 -2.69 20.88
CA GLU A 171 -4.82 -3.29 19.55
C GLU A 171 -3.79 -2.49 18.74
N ARG A 172 -3.92 -1.15 18.73
CA ARG A 172 -3.00 -0.22 18.09
C ARG A 172 -1.58 -0.40 18.60
N ASP A 173 -1.38 -0.29 19.91
CA ASP A 173 -0.05 -0.33 20.52
C ASP A 173 0.61 -1.71 20.36
N THR A 174 -0.17 -2.79 20.29
CA THR A 174 0.35 -4.12 19.97
C THR A 174 0.81 -4.21 18.52
N SER A 175 -0.02 -3.71 17.58
CA SER A 175 0.34 -3.71 16.16
C SER A 175 1.58 -2.87 15.88
N LEU A 176 1.66 -1.65 16.43
CA LEU A 176 2.80 -0.75 16.29
C LEU A 176 4.09 -1.33 16.89
N ARG A 177 4.02 -1.98 18.06
CA ARG A 177 5.20 -2.63 18.67
C ARG A 177 5.73 -3.79 17.82
N SER A 178 4.83 -4.63 17.31
CA SER A 178 5.21 -5.75 16.43
C SER A 178 5.86 -5.26 15.14
N ALA A 179 5.31 -4.19 14.55
CA ALA A 179 5.87 -3.52 13.39
C ALA A 179 7.27 -2.96 13.63
N ARG A 180 7.46 -2.25 14.75
CA ARG A 180 8.77 -1.72 15.13
C ARG A 180 9.80 -2.84 15.30
N GLN A 181 9.43 -3.93 15.95
CA GLN A 181 10.33 -5.09 16.13
C GLN A 181 10.76 -5.68 14.80
N TRP A 182 9.83 -5.88 13.86
CA TRP A 182 10.14 -6.37 12.53
C TRP A 182 11.02 -5.40 11.75
N LEU A 183 10.68 -4.10 11.74
CA LEU A 183 11.47 -3.05 11.07
C LEU A 183 12.90 -2.99 11.63
N PHE A 184 13.07 -3.12 12.94
CA PHE A 184 14.38 -3.08 13.57
C PHE A 184 15.22 -4.33 13.23
N ALA A 185 14.62 -5.52 13.29
CA ALA A 185 15.31 -6.79 13.08
C ALA A 185 15.63 -7.09 11.60
N THR A 186 14.85 -6.56 10.67
CA THR A 186 14.96 -6.88 9.23
C THR A 186 15.92 -5.91 8.54
N ARG A 187 16.85 -6.45 7.74
CA ARG A 187 17.85 -5.65 7.02
C ARG A 187 17.32 -5.16 5.67
N PRO A 188 17.53 -3.88 5.31
CA PRO A 188 17.12 -3.37 4.00
C PRO A 188 18.05 -3.88 2.88
N GLY A 189 17.47 -4.24 1.73
CA GLY A 189 18.21 -4.65 0.53
C GLY A 189 18.39 -3.53 -0.50
N SER A 190 17.55 -2.50 -0.41
CA SER A 190 17.49 -1.35 -1.31
C SER A 190 17.47 -0.02 -0.55
N THR A 191 17.64 1.10 -1.27
CA THR A 191 17.48 2.42 -0.67
C THR A 191 16.02 2.66 -0.23
N GLU A 192 15.04 2.21 -1.01
CA GLU A 192 13.62 2.31 -0.64
C GLU A 192 13.38 1.59 0.70
N ASP A 193 13.88 0.34 0.82
CA ASP A 193 13.77 -0.41 2.08
C ASP A 193 14.40 0.35 3.25
N ALA A 194 15.60 0.91 3.07
CA ALA A 194 16.31 1.61 4.12
C ALA A 194 15.61 2.93 4.52
N ALA A 195 15.07 3.66 3.53
CA ALA A 195 14.34 4.91 3.75
C ALA A 195 13.04 4.67 4.49
N PHE A 196 12.23 3.69 4.06
CA PHE A 196 10.99 3.34 4.73
C PHE A 196 11.21 2.60 6.04
N ARG A 197 12.32 1.88 6.22
CA ARG A 197 12.74 1.38 7.55
C ARG A 197 12.96 2.53 8.52
N LEU A 198 13.71 3.56 8.12
CA LEU A 198 13.96 4.73 8.96
C LEU A 198 12.65 5.47 9.30
N MET A 199 11.84 5.80 8.28
CA MET A 199 10.55 6.46 8.49
C MET A 199 9.60 5.63 9.36
N GLY A 200 9.50 4.32 9.10
CA GLY A 200 8.66 3.41 9.87
C GLY A 200 9.06 3.36 11.34
N LEU A 201 10.37 3.33 11.65
CA LEU A 201 10.85 3.38 13.04
C LEU A 201 10.56 4.73 13.69
N VAL A 202 10.73 5.85 12.97
CA VAL A 202 10.36 7.19 13.46
C VAL A 202 8.86 7.25 13.77
N TRP A 203 8.00 6.83 12.84
CA TRP A 203 6.55 6.86 12.99
C TRP A 203 6.04 5.87 14.06
N ALA A 204 6.79 4.80 14.32
CA ALA A 204 6.54 3.89 15.43
C ALA A 204 7.11 4.36 16.79
N GLU A 205 7.68 5.57 16.87
CA GLU A 205 8.36 6.12 18.05
C GLU A 205 9.42 5.17 18.61
N ALA A 206 10.26 4.65 17.71
CA ALA A 206 11.41 3.86 18.11
C ALA A 206 12.39 4.69 18.95
N PRO A 207 13.10 4.06 19.91
CA PRO A 207 14.10 4.76 20.70
C PRO A 207 15.27 5.23 19.81
N PRO A 208 16.02 6.27 20.23
CA PRO A 208 17.07 6.89 19.40
C PRO A 208 18.14 5.93 18.88
N ASN A 209 18.46 4.85 19.61
CA ASN A 209 19.41 3.84 19.17
C ASN A 209 18.91 3.04 17.95
N GLU A 210 17.61 2.74 17.89
CA GLU A 210 17.00 2.04 16.75
C GLU A 210 16.94 2.95 15.52
N ILE A 211 16.54 4.22 15.73
CA ILE A 211 16.54 5.25 14.68
C ILE A 211 17.95 5.48 14.14
N GLY A 212 18.94 5.62 15.02
CA GLY A 212 20.34 5.81 14.63
C GLY A 212 20.91 4.63 13.84
N ALA A 213 20.52 3.39 14.18
CA ALA A 213 20.90 2.21 13.40
C ALA A 213 20.32 2.26 11.97
N ALA A 214 19.04 2.61 11.83
CA ALA A 214 18.40 2.74 10.52
C ALA A 214 18.94 3.91 9.69
N GLN A 215 19.29 5.01 10.34
CA GLN A 215 19.98 6.12 9.70
C GLN A 215 21.32 5.67 9.12
N ASN A 216 22.13 4.92 9.90
CA ASN A 216 23.42 4.43 9.43
C ASN A 216 23.28 3.48 8.23
N ASP A 217 22.27 2.59 8.26
CA ASP A 217 21.98 1.70 7.14
C ASP A 217 21.61 2.50 5.88
N LEU A 218 20.75 3.52 5.99
CA LEU A 218 20.40 4.38 4.85
C LEU A 218 21.60 5.15 4.31
N LEU A 219 22.43 5.72 5.18
CA LEU A 219 23.63 6.46 4.79
C LEU A 219 24.65 5.56 4.06
N ALA A 220 24.70 4.26 4.38
CA ALA A 220 25.61 3.32 3.72
C ALA A 220 25.31 3.12 2.22
N PHE A 221 24.09 3.41 1.76
CA PHE A 221 23.75 3.37 0.33
C PHE A 221 24.18 4.62 -0.45
N GLN A 222 24.53 5.71 0.22
CA GLN A 222 24.91 6.96 -0.45
C GLN A 222 26.19 6.77 -1.27
N LYS A 223 26.18 7.20 -2.53
CA LYS A 223 27.38 7.17 -3.38
C LYS A 223 28.18 8.46 -3.26
N GLY A 224 29.45 8.43 -3.68
CA GLY A 224 30.38 9.56 -3.53
C GLY A 224 29.89 10.89 -4.12
N ALA A 225 29.08 10.85 -5.19
CA ALA A 225 28.46 12.01 -5.82
C ALA A 225 27.25 12.58 -5.04
N GLY A 226 26.88 12.00 -3.90
CA GLY A 226 25.83 12.49 -3.01
C GLY A 226 24.46 11.85 -3.18
N GLY A 227 24.15 11.29 -4.34
CA GLY A 227 22.87 10.61 -4.55
C GLY A 227 22.82 9.18 -4.00
N TRP A 228 21.60 8.67 -3.86
CA TRP A 228 21.31 7.27 -3.54
C TRP A 228 20.81 6.52 -4.78
N PRO A 229 21.26 5.28 -5.00
CA PRO A 229 20.76 4.42 -6.07
C PRO A 229 19.56 3.59 -5.61
N GLN A 230 18.74 3.10 -6.54
CA GLN A 230 17.64 2.17 -6.19
C GLN A 230 18.19 0.90 -5.52
N LEU A 231 19.26 0.34 -6.08
CA LEU A 231 19.96 -0.85 -5.61
C LEU A 231 21.46 -0.57 -5.46
N PRO A 232 22.22 -1.33 -4.63
CA PRO A 232 23.64 -1.09 -4.40
C PRO A 232 24.51 -0.99 -5.66
N SER A 233 24.19 -1.75 -6.70
CA SER A 233 24.93 -1.82 -7.97
C SER A 233 24.52 -0.75 -8.99
N TYR A 234 23.45 0.01 -8.72
CA TYR A 234 22.90 0.99 -9.64
C TYR A 234 23.55 2.37 -9.46
N GLN A 235 23.38 3.23 -10.46
CA GLN A 235 23.69 4.65 -10.33
C GLN A 235 22.62 5.35 -9.51
N PRO A 236 22.98 6.43 -8.78
CA PRO A 236 22.00 7.26 -8.10
C PRO A 236 20.93 7.84 -9.02
N ASP A 237 19.72 8.03 -8.47
CA ASP A 237 18.62 8.70 -9.16
C ASP A 237 17.76 9.54 -8.20
N ALA A 238 16.80 10.27 -8.79
CA ALA A 238 15.97 11.21 -8.04
C ALA A 238 14.91 10.54 -7.17
N TYR A 239 14.45 9.33 -7.53
CA TYR A 239 13.48 8.57 -6.73
C TYR A 239 14.09 8.20 -5.39
N SER A 240 15.20 7.46 -5.43
CA SER A 240 15.85 6.91 -4.24
C SER A 240 16.52 8.02 -3.42
N THR A 241 17.07 9.05 -4.08
CA THR A 241 17.63 10.21 -3.38
C THR A 241 16.54 11.05 -2.71
N GLY A 242 15.38 11.24 -3.36
CA GLY A 242 14.25 11.96 -2.79
C GLY A 242 13.71 11.25 -1.54
N GLU A 243 13.47 9.94 -1.62
CA GLU A 243 13.05 9.11 -0.47
C GLU A 243 14.07 9.16 0.68
N ALA A 244 15.36 9.00 0.38
CA ALA A 244 16.41 9.02 1.39
C ALA A 244 16.48 10.37 2.12
N LEU A 245 16.44 11.48 1.39
CA LEU A 245 16.48 12.82 1.99
C LEU A 245 15.23 13.14 2.80
N PHE A 246 14.06 12.70 2.33
CA PHE A 246 12.81 12.87 3.06
C PHE A 246 12.82 12.03 4.35
N ALA A 247 13.29 10.78 4.29
CA ALA A 247 13.44 9.93 5.47
C ALA A 247 14.43 10.50 6.50
N LEU A 248 15.56 11.05 6.05
CA LEU A 248 16.51 11.73 6.91
C LEU A 248 15.90 12.99 7.56
N HIS A 249 15.09 13.75 6.82
CA HIS A 249 14.36 14.89 7.36
C HIS A 249 13.37 14.46 8.45
N GLU A 250 12.55 13.43 8.20
CA GLU A 250 11.62 12.87 9.18
C GLU A 250 12.34 12.38 10.45
N ALA A 251 13.55 11.84 10.30
CA ALA A 251 14.40 11.43 11.42
C ALA A 251 15.07 12.60 12.17
N GLY A 252 14.81 13.85 11.79
CA GLY A 252 15.35 15.04 12.44
C GLY A 252 16.79 15.37 12.06
N ILE A 253 17.31 14.83 10.96
CA ILE A 253 18.66 15.14 10.49
C ILE A 253 18.68 16.58 9.95
N PRO A 254 19.58 17.44 10.46
CA PRO A 254 19.60 18.84 10.08
C PRO A 254 20.03 19.00 8.63
N ILE A 255 19.44 19.98 7.93
CA ILE A 255 19.78 20.30 6.53
C ILE A 255 21.24 20.71 6.32
N THR A 256 21.96 21.02 7.39
CA THR A 256 23.40 21.32 7.38
C THR A 256 24.28 20.08 7.34
N ASP A 257 23.71 18.89 7.60
CA ASP A 257 24.41 17.61 7.54
C ASP A 257 25.09 17.41 6.17
N ALA A 258 26.31 16.84 6.19
CA ALA A 258 27.12 16.74 4.99
C ALA A 258 26.56 15.75 3.97
N ALA A 259 26.00 14.61 4.42
CA ALA A 259 25.38 13.63 3.54
C ALA A 259 24.09 14.22 2.96
N TRP A 260 23.28 14.88 3.79
CA TRP A 260 22.04 15.52 3.36
C TRP A 260 22.28 16.61 2.29
N ARG A 261 23.25 17.51 2.51
CA ARG A 261 23.62 18.56 1.52
C ARG A 261 24.09 17.99 0.19
N LYS A 262 24.87 16.91 0.22
CA LYS A 262 25.33 16.25 -1.02
C LYS A 262 24.16 15.65 -1.80
N GLY A 263 23.18 15.05 -1.12
CA GLY A 263 21.96 14.57 -1.76
C GLY A 263 21.11 15.70 -2.35
N LEU A 264 20.95 16.80 -1.61
CA LEU A 264 20.22 17.97 -2.10
C LEU A 264 20.86 18.52 -3.38
N GLN A 265 22.20 18.65 -3.38
CA GLN A 265 22.95 19.09 -4.55
C GLN A 265 22.80 18.11 -5.71
N PHE A 266 22.76 16.80 -5.44
CA PHE A 266 22.51 15.79 -6.46
C PHE A 266 21.16 16.03 -7.14
N LEU A 267 20.07 16.25 -6.38
CA LEU A 267 18.75 16.53 -6.96
C LEU A 267 18.76 17.79 -7.83
N ILE A 268 19.34 18.89 -7.34
CA ILE A 268 19.41 20.16 -8.07
C ILE A 268 20.21 20.01 -9.38
N SER A 269 21.38 19.38 -9.31
CA SER A 269 22.30 19.24 -10.45
C SER A 269 21.86 18.21 -11.49
N THR A 270 20.99 17.27 -11.12
CA THR A 270 20.45 16.25 -12.04
C THR A 270 19.06 16.58 -12.59
N GLN A 271 18.45 17.70 -12.16
CA GLN A 271 17.17 18.15 -12.69
C GLN A 271 17.30 18.54 -14.16
N ALA A 272 16.42 18.00 -15.01
CA ALA A 272 16.36 18.38 -16.42
C ALA A 272 15.91 19.84 -16.59
N ARG A 273 16.14 20.40 -17.78
CA ARG A 273 15.81 21.81 -18.09
C ARG A 273 14.32 22.12 -17.94
N ASP A 274 13.47 21.14 -18.17
CA ASP A 274 12.01 21.24 -18.03
C ASP A 274 11.52 21.06 -16.57
N GLY A 275 12.44 20.90 -15.61
CA GLY A 275 12.13 20.75 -14.19
C GLY A 275 11.88 19.31 -13.74
N THR A 276 12.02 18.30 -14.62
CA THR A 276 11.74 16.91 -14.27
C THR A 276 13.01 16.09 -14.01
N TRP A 277 12.84 14.90 -13.43
CA TRP A 277 13.90 13.88 -13.33
C TRP A 277 13.48 12.61 -14.04
N ARG A 278 14.38 12.02 -14.83
CA ARG A 278 14.16 10.71 -15.42
C ARG A 278 14.54 9.60 -14.43
N VAL A 279 13.61 8.70 -14.17
CA VAL A 279 13.84 7.50 -13.36
C VAL A 279 13.47 6.28 -14.20
N ARG A 280 14.42 5.36 -14.36
CA ARG A 280 14.24 4.18 -15.23
C ARG A 280 13.49 3.09 -14.49
N THR A 281 12.48 2.52 -15.14
CA THR A 281 11.74 1.37 -14.60
C THR A 281 12.61 0.11 -14.59
N ARG A 282 12.42 -0.73 -13.56
CA ARG A 282 13.00 -2.08 -13.46
C ARG A 282 12.04 -3.17 -13.97
N MET A 283 10.90 -2.78 -14.53
CA MET A 283 9.92 -3.67 -15.13
C MET A 283 10.13 -3.85 -16.64
N ILE A 284 9.76 -5.03 -17.14
CA ILE A 284 9.66 -5.31 -18.58
C ILE A 284 8.50 -4.52 -19.23
N SER A 285 8.69 -4.09 -20.49
CA SER A 285 7.67 -3.37 -21.28
C SER A 285 7.66 -3.86 -22.73
N PRO A 286 6.49 -4.13 -23.33
CA PRO A 286 5.17 -4.20 -22.71
C PRO A 286 5.03 -5.55 -22.01
N ALA A 287 4.98 -5.56 -20.69
CA ALA A 287 4.54 -6.77 -19.99
C ALA A 287 3.01 -6.69 -19.90
N GLU A 288 2.29 -7.72 -20.32
CA GLU A 288 0.83 -7.79 -20.17
C GLU A 288 0.37 -7.61 -18.71
N VAL A 289 1.29 -7.82 -17.77
CA VAL A 289 1.10 -7.69 -16.33
C VAL A 289 1.04 -6.23 -15.84
N SER A 290 1.27 -5.25 -16.71
CA SER A 290 1.05 -3.82 -16.42
C SER A 290 -0.20 -3.32 -17.13
N PRO A 291 -1.04 -2.48 -16.48
CA PRO A 291 -2.15 -1.81 -17.15
C PRO A 291 -1.66 -1.14 -18.42
N LYS A 292 -2.48 -1.17 -19.48
CA LYS A 292 -2.13 -0.56 -20.76
C LYS A 292 -1.60 0.85 -20.57
N TYR A 293 -0.37 1.05 -21.05
CA TYR A 293 0.32 2.34 -21.01
C TYR A 293 -0.56 3.44 -21.60
N PHE A 294 -0.52 4.61 -20.98
CA PHE A 294 -1.17 5.80 -21.49
C PHE A 294 -0.36 7.03 -21.05
N PRO A 295 -0.20 8.03 -21.93
CA PRO A 295 0.55 9.23 -21.58
C PRO A 295 -0.29 10.18 -20.72
N THR A 296 0.32 10.75 -19.68
CA THR A 296 -0.24 11.85 -18.88
C THR A 296 0.36 13.21 -19.26
N GLY A 297 1.29 13.22 -20.21
CA GLY A 297 2.02 14.42 -20.63
C GLY A 297 3.27 14.70 -19.79
N PHE A 298 3.62 13.80 -18.88
CA PHE A 298 4.93 13.81 -18.24
C PHE A 298 5.96 13.15 -19.20
N PRO A 299 7.23 13.60 -19.25
CA PRO A 299 8.20 13.09 -20.21
C PRO A 299 8.63 11.64 -19.94
N TYR A 300 9.50 11.12 -20.81
CA TYR A 300 10.23 9.85 -20.68
C TYR A 300 9.50 8.55 -21.10
N GLY A 301 8.33 8.65 -21.72
CA GLY A 301 7.67 7.51 -22.39
C GLY A 301 7.40 6.36 -21.41
N LYS A 302 7.96 5.17 -21.65
CA LYS A 302 7.75 4.02 -20.73
C LYS A 302 8.23 4.26 -19.29
N ASP A 303 9.14 5.22 -19.08
CA ASP A 303 9.66 5.59 -17.77
C ASP A 303 8.78 6.66 -17.07
N GLU A 304 7.73 7.16 -17.74
CA GLU A 304 6.92 8.32 -17.31
C GLU A 304 6.36 8.15 -15.90
N PHE A 305 5.66 7.04 -15.62
CA PHE A 305 4.99 6.83 -14.33
C PHE A 305 5.97 6.84 -13.15
N LEU A 306 7.13 6.20 -13.32
CA LEU A 306 8.14 6.16 -12.27
C LEU A 306 8.90 7.49 -12.17
N SER A 307 9.17 8.14 -13.30
CA SER A 307 9.81 9.46 -13.33
C SER A 307 8.94 10.53 -12.66
N TYR A 308 7.62 10.43 -12.80
CA TYR A 308 6.66 11.27 -12.08
C TYR A 308 6.73 11.05 -10.57
N ALA A 309 6.68 9.78 -10.12
CA ALA A 309 6.77 9.44 -8.70
C ALA A 309 8.11 9.92 -8.10
N GLY A 310 9.22 9.67 -8.80
CA GLY A 310 10.54 10.14 -8.38
C GLY A 310 10.66 11.66 -8.35
N SER A 311 9.97 12.36 -9.24
CA SER A 311 9.90 13.83 -9.22
C SER A 311 9.07 14.36 -8.05
N CYS A 312 8.01 13.66 -7.63
CA CYS A 312 7.28 13.98 -6.40
C CYS A 312 8.17 13.83 -5.16
N TRP A 313 8.88 12.71 -5.02
CA TRP A 313 9.83 12.49 -3.92
C TRP A 313 10.97 13.52 -3.91
N ALA A 314 11.55 13.82 -5.07
CA ALA A 314 12.58 14.84 -5.20
C ALA A 314 12.06 16.23 -4.79
N VAL A 315 10.85 16.60 -5.20
CA VAL A 315 10.24 17.88 -4.82
C VAL A 315 9.93 17.91 -3.33
N MET A 316 9.40 16.84 -2.73
CA MET A 316 9.17 16.79 -1.28
C MET A 316 10.47 16.93 -0.49
N ALA A 317 11.55 16.27 -0.91
CA ALA A 317 12.87 16.43 -0.30
C ALA A 317 13.43 17.87 -0.43
N LEU A 318 13.28 18.48 -1.61
CA LEU A 318 13.66 19.89 -1.84
C LEU A 318 12.83 20.83 -0.94
N LEU A 319 11.53 20.59 -0.84
CA LEU A 319 10.63 21.39 0.00
C LEU A 319 11.03 21.31 1.48
N SER A 320 11.42 20.13 1.97
CA SER A 320 11.93 19.92 3.33
C SER A 320 13.14 20.80 3.69
N ALA A 321 13.87 21.31 2.69
CA ALA A 321 14.97 22.26 2.88
C ALA A 321 14.54 23.69 3.23
N LEU A 322 13.29 24.05 2.91
CA LEU A 322 12.79 25.42 3.04
C LEU A 322 12.13 25.62 4.40
N PRO A 323 12.18 26.82 4.99
CA PRO A 323 11.40 27.09 6.20
C PRO A 323 9.90 26.96 5.91
N GLU A 324 9.14 26.56 6.94
CA GLU A 324 7.69 26.73 6.91
C GLU A 324 7.35 28.21 6.80
N THR A 325 6.35 28.52 6.00
CA THR A 325 5.84 29.88 5.85
C THR A 325 4.46 29.93 6.44
N GLU A 326 4.13 30.97 7.22
CA GLU A 326 2.72 31.32 7.45
C GLU A 326 2.07 31.57 6.09
N PHE A 327 1.41 30.56 5.52
CA PHE A 327 0.72 30.71 4.26
C PHE A 327 -0.45 31.69 4.45
N ARG A 328 -0.41 32.81 3.72
CA ARG A 328 -1.49 33.80 3.67
C ARG A 328 -2.04 33.90 2.26
N ASP A 329 -3.21 33.30 2.00
CA ASP A 329 -3.91 33.45 0.72
C ASP A 329 -5.10 34.39 0.90
N GLY A 330 -5.10 35.50 0.18
CA GLY A 330 -6.15 36.54 0.30
C GLY A 330 -6.26 37.14 1.71
N GLY A 331 -5.18 37.13 2.50
CA GLY A 331 -5.15 37.62 3.88
C GLY A 331 -5.53 36.60 4.95
N LYS A 332 -5.84 35.34 4.57
CA LYS A 332 -6.21 34.27 5.52
C LYS A 332 -5.04 33.35 5.85
N THR A 333 -4.80 33.07 7.13
CA THR A 333 -3.79 32.11 7.61
C THR A 333 -4.10 30.69 7.16
N GLN A 334 -3.12 29.78 7.25
CA GLN A 334 -3.34 28.36 6.97
C GLN A 334 -4.43 27.75 7.85
N GLU A 335 -4.52 28.17 9.12
CA GLU A 335 -5.57 27.80 10.07
C GLU A 335 -6.94 28.32 9.63
N GLU A 336 -7.00 29.55 9.10
CA GLU A 336 -8.21 30.13 8.53
C GLU A 336 -8.56 29.53 7.17
N LEU A 337 -7.60 28.99 6.44
CA LEU A 337 -7.78 28.29 5.17
C LEU A 337 -8.19 26.84 5.37
N SER A 338 -7.70 26.16 6.41
CA SER A 338 -8.22 24.88 6.87
C SER A 338 -9.60 25.05 7.52
N ALA A 339 -9.84 26.14 8.26
CA ALA A 339 -11.15 26.45 8.82
C ALA A 339 -12.14 26.99 7.79
N SER A 340 -11.69 27.61 6.68
CA SER A 340 -12.56 28.02 5.56
C SER A 340 -12.67 26.97 4.46
N ARG A 341 -11.73 26.02 4.42
CA ARG A 341 -12.00 24.61 4.06
C ARG A 341 -12.82 23.98 5.19
N VAL A 342 -13.96 24.59 5.53
CA VAL A 342 -15.12 23.80 5.91
C VAL A 342 -15.41 22.98 4.65
N PHE A 343 -14.69 21.87 4.49
CA PHE A 343 -15.26 20.74 3.83
C PHE A 343 -16.58 20.57 4.56
N PRO A 344 -17.72 20.66 3.86
CA PRO A 344 -18.99 20.45 4.54
C PRO A 344 -18.78 19.17 5.35
N PRO A 345 -19.06 19.16 6.66
CA PRO A 345 -19.15 17.88 7.36
C PRO A 345 -19.94 17.00 6.42
N SER A 346 -19.49 15.74 6.22
CA SER A 346 -20.23 14.74 5.44
C SER A 346 -21.70 15.12 5.54
N ARG A 347 -22.33 15.50 4.41
CA ARG A 347 -23.62 16.21 4.40
C ARG A 347 -24.75 15.46 5.14
N ASN A 348 -24.42 14.31 5.74
CA ASN A 348 -25.26 13.37 6.44
C ASN A 348 -24.76 13.07 7.88
N SER A 349 -24.29 14.07 8.64
CA SER A 349 -24.14 13.92 10.12
C SER A 349 -25.47 13.53 10.82
N THR A 350 -26.59 13.60 10.10
CA THR A 350 -27.93 13.13 10.50
C THR A 350 -28.25 11.65 10.17
N GLU A 351 -27.32 10.86 9.62
CA GLU A 351 -27.58 9.46 9.20
C GLU A 351 -26.74 8.37 9.88
N ILE A 352 -25.67 8.73 10.59
CA ILE A 352 -24.85 7.75 11.32
C ILE A 352 -25.63 7.33 12.58
N PRO A 353 -25.96 6.04 12.75
CA PRO A 353 -26.65 5.60 13.95
C PRO A 353 -25.81 5.86 15.21
N SER A 354 -26.45 6.34 16.28
CA SER A 354 -25.76 6.64 17.55
C SER A 354 -25.03 5.43 18.16
N TRP A 355 -25.47 4.21 17.83
CA TRP A 355 -24.87 2.95 18.25
C TRP A 355 -23.65 2.53 17.42
N ALA A 356 -23.42 3.12 16.23
CA ALA A 356 -22.40 2.65 15.28
C ALA A 356 -20.99 2.65 15.87
N ARG A 357 -20.63 3.72 16.59
CA ARG A 357 -19.31 3.83 17.24
C ARG A 357 -19.08 2.75 18.28
N THR A 358 -20.10 2.42 19.08
CA THR A 358 -20.03 1.35 20.07
C THR A 358 -19.95 -0.02 19.42
N ALA A 359 -20.72 -0.25 18.35
CA ALA A 359 -20.68 -1.49 17.59
C ALA A 359 -19.29 -1.74 16.98
N LEU A 360 -18.71 -0.71 16.36
CA LEU A 360 -17.40 -0.77 15.72
C LEU A 360 -16.28 -0.90 16.76
N PHE A 361 -16.18 0.05 17.69
CA PHE A 361 -14.99 0.25 18.51
C PHE A 361 -15.21 0.10 20.02
N GLY A 362 -16.47 0.17 20.47
CA GLY A 362 -16.79 -0.01 21.89
C GLY A 362 -16.56 -1.43 22.39
N THR A 363 -16.51 -1.57 23.72
CA THR A 363 -16.38 -2.86 24.41
C THR A 363 -17.70 -3.64 24.38
N PRO A 364 -17.67 -4.97 24.57
CA PRO A 364 -18.88 -5.78 24.76
C PRO A 364 -19.79 -5.27 25.87
N ARG A 365 -19.22 -4.70 26.95
CA ARG A 365 -19.98 -4.09 28.04
C ARG A 365 -20.75 -2.84 27.60
N HIS A 366 -20.13 -1.96 26.82
CA HIS A 366 -20.83 -0.79 26.28
C HIS A 366 -21.96 -1.20 25.35
N LEU A 367 -21.74 -2.22 24.52
CA LEU A 367 -22.78 -2.74 23.64
C LEU A 367 -23.92 -3.40 24.42
N ALA A 368 -23.61 -4.20 25.46
CA ALA A 368 -24.61 -4.79 26.34
C ALA A 368 -25.50 -3.74 26.98
N ALA A 369 -24.92 -2.64 27.49
CA ALA A 369 -25.68 -1.54 28.08
C ALA A 369 -26.66 -0.89 27.08
N LEU A 370 -26.28 -0.75 25.80
CA LEU A 370 -27.19 -0.24 24.77
C LEU A 370 -28.34 -1.22 24.50
N LEU A 371 -28.06 -2.53 24.43
CA LEU A 371 -29.07 -3.56 24.23
C LEU A 371 -30.04 -3.64 25.44
N ASP A 372 -29.52 -3.54 26.66
CA ASP A 372 -30.32 -3.53 27.89
C ASP A 372 -31.20 -2.25 27.99
N ALA A 373 -30.76 -1.15 27.38
CA ALA A 373 -31.53 0.08 27.23
C ALA A 373 -32.55 0.05 26.07
N GLY A 374 -32.70 -1.10 25.38
CA GLY A 374 -33.71 -1.30 24.35
C GLY A 374 -33.24 -1.11 22.90
N LEU A 375 -31.93 -1.02 22.65
CA LEU A 375 -31.41 -1.10 21.27
C LEU A 375 -31.80 -2.45 20.65
N ASP A 376 -32.48 -2.43 19.51
CA ASP A 376 -32.80 -3.65 18.75
C ASP A 376 -31.49 -4.27 18.21
N PRO A 377 -31.18 -5.55 18.51
CA PRO A 377 -29.99 -6.23 17.98
C PRO A 377 -29.95 -6.32 16.45
N ASN A 378 -31.10 -6.14 15.78
CA ASN A 378 -31.24 -6.10 14.32
C ASN A 378 -31.28 -4.67 13.75
N SER A 379 -30.93 -3.66 14.55
CA SER A 379 -30.76 -2.28 14.09
C SER A 379 -29.82 -2.21 12.89
N ARG A 380 -30.13 -1.35 11.92
CA ARG A 380 -29.39 -1.23 10.66
C ARG A 380 -29.33 0.20 10.13
N THR A 381 -28.35 0.46 9.28
CA THR A 381 -28.26 1.71 8.49
C THR A 381 -29.30 1.72 7.36
N ARG A 382 -29.36 2.82 6.61
CA ARG A 382 -30.21 2.92 5.41
C ARG A 382 -29.80 1.97 4.29
N ASN A 383 -28.52 1.59 4.23
CA ASN A 383 -28.00 0.58 3.31
C ASN A 383 -28.06 -0.84 3.88
N GLU A 384 -28.86 -1.03 4.94
CA GLU A 384 -29.11 -2.31 5.60
C GLU A 384 -27.90 -2.94 6.28
N THR A 385 -26.81 -2.20 6.48
CA THR A 385 -25.68 -2.68 7.30
C THR A 385 -26.13 -2.81 8.75
N THR A 386 -26.14 -4.03 9.28
CA THR A 386 -26.67 -4.31 10.62
C THR A 386 -25.66 -4.01 11.72
N LEU A 387 -26.17 -3.91 12.95
CA LEU A 387 -25.37 -3.84 14.16
C LEU A 387 -24.38 -5.02 14.27
N LEU A 388 -24.83 -6.23 13.89
CA LEU A 388 -23.99 -7.43 13.85
C LEU A 388 -22.87 -7.32 12.80
N MET A 389 -23.14 -6.78 11.62
CA MET A 389 -22.11 -6.54 10.59
C MET A 389 -21.02 -5.59 11.06
N MET A 390 -21.38 -4.50 11.75
CA MET A 390 -20.38 -3.56 12.31
C MET A 390 -19.56 -4.17 13.45
N ALA A 391 -20.14 -5.10 14.21
CA ALA A 391 -19.47 -5.78 15.30
C ALA A 391 -18.68 -7.03 14.88
N ALA A 392 -18.80 -7.46 13.62
CA ALA A 392 -18.33 -8.75 13.12
C ALA A 392 -16.85 -9.10 13.42
N PRO A 393 -15.89 -8.14 13.46
CA PRO A 393 -14.50 -8.46 13.82
C PRO A 393 -14.29 -8.83 15.29
N ASP A 394 -15.27 -8.64 16.18
CA ASP A 394 -15.16 -8.90 17.62
C ASP A 394 -16.05 -10.07 18.04
N ALA A 395 -15.43 -11.19 18.39
CA ALA A 395 -16.12 -12.43 18.73
C ALA A 395 -17.01 -12.31 19.98
N GLU A 396 -16.66 -11.47 20.96
CA GLU A 396 -17.47 -11.27 22.16
C GLU A 396 -18.73 -10.47 21.83
N LYS A 397 -18.61 -9.41 21.03
CA LYS A 397 -19.77 -8.65 20.55
C LYS A 397 -20.68 -9.48 19.64
N VAL A 398 -20.10 -10.30 18.76
CA VAL A 398 -20.86 -11.22 17.89
C VAL A 398 -21.69 -12.20 18.74
N ARG A 399 -21.07 -12.90 19.71
CA ARG A 399 -21.78 -13.83 20.59
C ARG A 399 -22.88 -13.14 21.40
N LEU A 400 -22.60 -11.95 21.92
CA LEU A 400 -23.59 -11.14 22.64
C LEU A 400 -24.80 -10.83 21.75
N LEU A 401 -24.58 -10.32 20.53
CA LEU A 401 -25.65 -9.94 19.62
C LEU A 401 -26.50 -11.14 19.20
N ILE A 402 -25.87 -12.27 18.86
CA ILE A 402 -26.58 -13.53 18.54
C ILE A 402 -27.43 -13.98 19.73
N ALA A 403 -26.88 -13.96 20.95
CA ALA A 403 -27.62 -14.33 22.16
C ALA A 403 -28.81 -13.39 22.46
N ARG A 404 -28.79 -12.16 21.93
CA ARG A 404 -29.90 -11.21 22.02
C ARG A 404 -30.87 -11.28 20.83
N GLY A 405 -30.63 -12.15 19.86
CA GLY A 405 -31.54 -12.37 18.72
C GLY A 405 -31.17 -11.61 17.45
N ALA A 406 -29.90 -11.21 17.28
CA ALA A 406 -29.42 -10.71 15.99
C ALA A 406 -29.48 -11.82 14.93
N ASP A 407 -29.98 -11.50 13.75
CA ASP A 407 -30.04 -12.43 12.61
C ASP A 407 -28.66 -12.55 11.94
N ALA A 408 -28.04 -13.72 12.10
CA ALA A 408 -26.75 -14.04 11.47
C ALA A 408 -26.83 -14.19 9.95
N LYS A 409 -28.03 -14.32 9.37
CA LYS A 409 -28.28 -14.43 7.92
C LYS A 409 -28.59 -13.09 7.25
N ALA A 410 -28.72 -12.01 8.03
CA ALA A 410 -29.02 -10.71 7.49
C ALA A 410 -27.94 -10.25 6.50
N ARG A 411 -28.38 -9.58 5.43
CA ARG A 411 -27.51 -9.02 4.38
C ARG A 411 -27.76 -7.53 4.25
N ALA A 412 -26.70 -6.78 4.00
CA ALA A 412 -26.79 -5.39 3.59
C ALA A 412 -27.37 -5.30 2.16
N ALA A 413 -27.74 -4.10 1.71
CA ALA A 413 -28.27 -3.88 0.37
C ALA A 413 -27.28 -4.28 -0.76
N SER A 414 -25.98 -4.35 -0.45
CA SER A 414 -24.94 -4.84 -1.35
C SER A 414 -24.86 -6.37 -1.46
N GLY A 415 -25.55 -7.07 -0.56
CA GLY A 415 -25.47 -8.52 -0.34
C GLY A 415 -24.43 -8.96 0.69
N CYS A 416 -23.61 -8.03 1.21
CA CYS A 416 -22.58 -8.32 2.22
C CYS A 416 -23.21 -8.75 3.56
N ASP A 417 -22.63 -9.76 4.21
CA ASP A 417 -23.06 -10.29 5.50
C ASP A 417 -21.96 -10.19 6.56
N ALA A 418 -22.32 -10.47 7.83
CA ALA A 418 -21.39 -10.40 8.95
C ALA A 418 -20.24 -11.43 8.81
N LEU A 419 -20.49 -12.60 8.21
CA LEU A 419 -19.47 -13.62 7.98
C LEU A 419 -18.38 -13.13 7.01
N THR A 420 -18.79 -12.50 5.91
CA THR A 420 -17.91 -11.91 4.91
C THR A 420 -17.08 -10.78 5.51
N ILE A 421 -17.68 -9.93 6.35
CA ILE A 421 -16.96 -8.84 7.03
C ILE A 421 -15.95 -9.41 8.03
N ALA A 422 -16.32 -10.40 8.85
CA ALA A 422 -15.40 -11.03 9.80
C ALA A 422 -14.18 -11.66 9.09
N ALA A 423 -14.38 -12.29 7.93
CA ALA A 423 -13.32 -12.87 7.12
C ALA A 423 -12.35 -11.83 6.50
N SER A 424 -12.74 -10.56 6.43
CA SER A 424 -11.87 -9.46 5.96
C SER A 424 -10.84 -8.99 7.00
N TYR A 425 -10.80 -9.62 8.18
CA TYR A 425 -9.82 -9.40 9.25
C TYR A 425 -9.17 -10.72 9.64
N ARG A 426 -7.89 -10.67 10.07
CA ARG A 426 -7.23 -11.82 10.70
C ARG A 426 -7.67 -11.95 12.17
N GLY A 427 -7.51 -13.15 12.73
CA GLY A 427 -7.77 -13.45 14.14
C GLY A 427 -9.26 -13.54 14.50
N THR A 428 -10.14 -13.63 13.51
CA THR A 428 -11.61 -13.64 13.69
C THR A 428 -12.22 -15.04 13.74
N PHE A 429 -11.41 -16.10 13.89
CA PHE A 429 -11.87 -17.50 13.95
C PHE A 429 -13.08 -17.69 14.88
N ALA A 430 -13.03 -17.16 16.11
CA ALA A 430 -14.11 -17.33 17.08
C ALA A 430 -15.40 -16.58 16.68
N ALA A 431 -15.28 -15.45 15.96
CA ALA A 431 -16.42 -14.71 15.44
C ALA A 431 -17.06 -15.46 14.26
N ILE A 432 -16.23 -15.93 13.31
CA ILE A 432 -16.65 -16.74 12.17
C ILE A 432 -17.35 -18.03 12.63
N GLN A 433 -16.78 -18.75 13.59
CA GLN A 433 -17.40 -19.94 14.17
C GLN A 433 -18.78 -19.62 14.76
N SER A 434 -18.88 -18.56 15.57
CA SER A 434 -20.15 -18.16 16.19
C SER A 434 -21.22 -17.79 15.15
N LEU A 435 -20.82 -17.14 14.07
CA LEU A 435 -21.73 -16.79 12.97
C LEU A 435 -22.21 -18.04 12.22
N LEU A 436 -21.30 -18.98 11.90
CA LEU A 436 -21.64 -20.24 11.24
C LEU A 436 -22.55 -21.11 12.12
N ASP A 437 -22.28 -21.21 13.42
CA ASP A 437 -23.10 -21.94 14.40
C ASP A 437 -24.51 -21.33 14.52
N ALA A 438 -24.63 -20.00 14.35
CA ALA A 438 -25.91 -19.29 14.29
C ALA A 438 -26.59 -19.35 12.91
N GLY A 439 -26.03 -20.12 11.97
CA GLY A 439 -26.63 -20.39 10.67
C GLY A 439 -26.29 -19.37 9.58
N ALA A 440 -25.24 -18.55 9.74
CA ALA A 440 -24.72 -17.74 8.64
C ALA A 440 -24.32 -18.64 7.45
N GLU A 441 -24.57 -18.15 6.23
CA GLU A 441 -24.32 -18.92 5.02
C GLU A 441 -22.85 -18.79 4.59
N VAL A 442 -22.14 -19.91 4.54
CA VAL A 442 -20.72 -19.95 4.13
C VAL A 442 -20.50 -19.49 2.68
N GLN A 443 -21.55 -19.57 1.85
CA GLN A 443 -21.54 -19.14 0.46
C GLN A 443 -22.49 -17.97 0.26
N ALA A 444 -21.97 -16.91 -0.35
CA ALA A 444 -22.80 -15.83 -0.81
C ALA A 444 -23.61 -16.27 -2.06
N PRO A 445 -24.85 -15.77 -2.22
CA PRO A 445 -25.61 -15.95 -3.46
C PRO A 445 -24.86 -15.39 -4.68
N SER A 446 -25.03 -16.00 -5.86
CA SER A 446 -24.32 -15.63 -7.09
C SER A 446 -24.62 -14.21 -7.61
N GLU A 447 -25.67 -13.56 -7.13
CA GLU A 447 -26.21 -12.30 -7.65
C GLU A 447 -25.81 -11.04 -6.85
N ILE A 448 -24.91 -11.16 -5.87
CA ILE A 448 -24.55 -10.03 -5.01
C ILE A 448 -23.49 -9.09 -5.62
N ARG A 449 -23.52 -7.81 -5.20
CA ARG A 449 -22.62 -6.76 -5.71
C ARG A 449 -21.20 -6.93 -5.20
N VAL A 450 -21.05 -7.34 -3.93
CA VAL A 450 -19.73 -7.69 -3.35
C VAL A 450 -19.33 -9.06 -3.86
N ARG A 451 -18.35 -9.08 -4.77
CA ARG A 451 -17.95 -10.33 -5.46
C ARG A 451 -17.06 -11.25 -4.63
N LYS A 452 -16.59 -10.80 -3.47
CA LYS A 452 -15.65 -11.55 -2.61
C LYS A 452 -16.42 -12.37 -1.59
N SER A 453 -16.25 -13.69 -1.64
CA SER A 453 -16.78 -14.60 -0.64
C SER A 453 -15.95 -14.55 0.66
N PRO A 454 -16.46 -15.08 1.79
CA PRO A 454 -15.66 -15.22 3.01
C PRO A 454 -14.30 -15.92 2.76
N LEU A 455 -14.28 -16.96 1.92
CA LEU A 455 -13.05 -17.70 1.62
C LEU A 455 -12.02 -16.85 0.86
N VAL A 456 -12.48 -15.98 -0.06
CA VAL A 456 -11.60 -15.05 -0.77
C VAL A 456 -10.93 -14.10 0.21
N PHE A 457 -11.69 -13.47 1.10
CA PHE A 457 -11.11 -12.55 2.10
C PHE A 457 -10.17 -13.26 3.09
N ALA A 458 -10.52 -14.46 3.57
CA ALA A 458 -9.64 -15.25 4.42
C ALA A 458 -8.32 -15.63 3.71
N SER A 459 -8.40 -15.88 2.39
CA SER A 459 -7.22 -16.17 1.56
C SER A 459 -6.34 -14.94 1.36
N MET A 460 -6.94 -13.78 1.12
CA MET A 460 -6.24 -12.50 0.96
C MET A 460 -5.58 -11.99 2.24
N THR A 461 -6.21 -12.21 3.40
CA THR A 461 -5.65 -11.84 4.71
C THR A 461 -4.56 -12.82 5.17
N GLY A 462 -4.44 -13.96 4.49
CA GLY A 462 -3.55 -15.04 4.87
C GLY A 462 -3.93 -15.65 6.22
N ASP A 463 -5.19 -15.62 6.64
CA ASP A 463 -5.61 -16.28 7.87
C ASP A 463 -5.90 -17.76 7.62
N LEU A 464 -4.87 -18.59 7.80
CA LEU A 464 -4.94 -20.02 7.56
C LEU A 464 -6.04 -20.71 8.38
N GLU A 465 -6.27 -20.27 9.61
CA GLU A 465 -7.27 -20.91 10.48
C GLU A 465 -8.69 -20.55 10.03
N ASN A 466 -8.92 -19.30 9.62
CA ASN A 466 -10.18 -18.92 8.98
C ASN A 466 -10.40 -19.67 7.66
N VAL A 467 -9.36 -19.85 6.82
CA VAL A 467 -9.45 -20.63 5.58
C VAL A 467 -9.87 -22.07 5.86
N LYS A 468 -9.20 -22.75 6.80
CA LYS A 468 -9.55 -24.13 7.20
C LYS A 468 -10.97 -24.23 7.73
N LEU A 469 -11.38 -23.28 8.58
CA LEU A 469 -12.72 -23.25 9.16
C LEU A 469 -13.80 -23.13 8.07
N LEU A 470 -13.65 -22.16 7.17
CA LEU A 470 -14.59 -21.94 6.07
C LEU A 470 -14.69 -23.16 5.16
N LEU A 471 -13.56 -23.78 4.80
CA LEU A 471 -13.54 -25.02 4.00
C LEU A 471 -14.22 -26.19 4.72
N ALA A 472 -14.01 -26.34 6.03
CA ALA A 472 -14.67 -27.38 6.83
C ALA A 472 -16.19 -27.20 6.90
N HIS A 473 -16.68 -25.97 6.77
CA HIS A 473 -18.11 -25.65 6.69
C HIS A 473 -18.66 -25.62 5.25
N GLY A 474 -17.89 -26.08 4.26
CA GLY A 474 -18.37 -26.25 2.88
C GLY A 474 -18.15 -25.05 1.96
N ALA A 475 -17.24 -24.12 2.31
CA ALA A 475 -16.76 -23.14 1.35
C ALA A 475 -16.15 -23.86 0.12
N ASP A 476 -16.45 -23.35 -1.06
CA ASP A 476 -15.99 -23.90 -2.33
C ASP A 476 -14.55 -23.42 -2.55
N PRO A 477 -13.56 -24.33 -2.54
CA PRO A 477 -12.17 -23.96 -2.79
C PRO A 477 -11.94 -23.46 -4.22
N ARG A 478 -12.89 -23.67 -5.14
CA ARG A 478 -12.90 -23.11 -6.50
C ARG A 478 -13.55 -21.73 -6.57
N ALA A 479 -14.01 -21.17 -5.46
CA ALA A 479 -14.52 -19.81 -5.40
C ALA A 479 -13.51 -18.85 -6.04
N ASN A 480 -14.02 -18.05 -6.98
CA ASN A 480 -13.22 -17.15 -7.82
C ASN A 480 -12.16 -16.40 -7.00
N SER A 481 -10.95 -16.35 -7.54
CA SER A 481 -9.76 -15.66 -7.03
C SER A 481 -9.12 -16.13 -5.71
N SER A 482 -9.73 -17.02 -4.91
CA SER A 482 -9.14 -17.42 -3.60
C SER A 482 -7.69 -17.92 -3.71
N LEU A 483 -7.43 -18.86 -4.63
CA LEU A 483 -6.09 -19.41 -4.87
C LEU A 483 -5.14 -18.36 -5.46
N SER A 484 -5.58 -17.59 -6.46
CA SER A 484 -4.74 -16.58 -7.09
C SER A 484 -4.40 -15.44 -6.14
N ASP A 485 -5.30 -15.06 -5.23
CA ASP A 485 -5.08 -14.04 -4.22
C ASP A 485 -4.09 -14.52 -3.16
N ALA A 486 -4.21 -15.76 -2.67
CA ALA A 486 -3.23 -16.35 -1.76
C ALA A 486 -1.83 -16.46 -2.40
N VAL A 487 -1.76 -16.78 -3.70
CA VAL A 487 -0.51 -16.70 -4.49
C VAL A 487 -0.01 -15.27 -4.57
N THR A 488 -0.91 -14.30 -4.80
CA THR A 488 -0.56 -12.88 -4.96
C THR A 488 0.04 -12.27 -3.69
N PHE A 489 -0.56 -12.58 -2.54
CA PHE A 489 -0.07 -12.14 -1.24
C PHE A 489 1.05 -13.03 -0.66
N GLY A 490 1.39 -14.13 -1.34
CA GLY A 490 2.57 -14.93 -1.05
C GLY A 490 2.43 -15.86 0.16
N TYR A 491 1.26 -16.46 0.38
CA TYR A 491 0.97 -17.32 1.54
C TYR A 491 1.03 -18.82 1.20
N PRO A 492 2.20 -19.47 1.29
CA PRO A 492 2.36 -20.86 0.84
C PRO A 492 1.52 -21.87 1.63
N ASP A 493 1.29 -21.61 2.92
CA ASP A 493 0.44 -22.40 3.80
C ASP A 493 -1.04 -22.38 3.37
N VAL A 494 -1.54 -21.20 3.01
CA VAL A 494 -2.90 -21.01 2.48
C VAL A 494 -3.01 -21.62 1.08
N VAL A 495 -2.05 -21.35 0.18
CA VAL A 495 -2.01 -21.93 -1.19
C VAL A 495 -2.06 -23.46 -1.12
N ARG A 496 -1.23 -24.07 -0.26
CA ARG A 496 -1.21 -25.53 -0.06
C ARG A 496 -2.57 -26.05 0.39
N THR A 497 -3.18 -25.39 1.37
CA THR A 497 -4.47 -25.79 1.93
C THR A 497 -5.57 -25.73 0.87
N LEU A 498 -5.66 -24.63 0.12
CA LEU A 498 -6.66 -24.47 -0.94
C LEU A 498 -6.52 -25.56 -2.02
N ILE A 499 -5.30 -25.85 -2.48
CA ILE A 499 -5.04 -26.89 -3.48
C ILE A 499 -5.43 -28.29 -2.95
N LEU A 500 -5.05 -28.63 -1.72
CA LEU A 500 -5.41 -29.90 -1.10
C LEU A 500 -6.93 -30.04 -0.90
N SER A 501 -7.63 -28.93 -0.73
CA SER A 501 -9.10 -28.91 -0.66
C SER A 501 -9.79 -28.96 -2.03
N GLY A 502 -9.05 -28.84 -3.14
CA GLY A 502 -9.58 -29.00 -4.50
C GLY A 502 -9.65 -27.73 -5.36
N ALA A 503 -8.97 -26.66 -4.95
CA ALA A 503 -8.75 -25.49 -5.80
C ALA A 503 -7.94 -25.87 -7.05
N ASP A 504 -8.32 -25.32 -8.20
CA ASP A 504 -7.68 -25.66 -9.48
C ASP A 504 -6.38 -24.86 -9.70
N ALA A 505 -5.24 -25.52 -9.48
CA ALA A 505 -3.92 -24.94 -9.75
C ALA A 505 -3.52 -25.00 -11.23
N SER A 506 -4.28 -25.70 -12.08
CA SER A 506 -3.98 -25.83 -13.52
C SER A 506 -4.47 -24.65 -14.35
N LEU A 507 -5.23 -23.72 -13.74
CA LEU A 507 -5.73 -22.52 -14.39
C LEU A 507 -4.60 -21.73 -15.04
N THR A 508 -4.82 -21.42 -16.31
CA THR A 508 -3.92 -20.64 -17.16
C THR A 508 -4.76 -19.57 -17.84
N GLU A 509 -4.26 -18.35 -17.89
CA GLU A 509 -4.90 -17.22 -18.56
C GLU A 509 -4.92 -17.42 -20.08
N SER A 510 -5.73 -16.64 -20.78
CA SER A 510 -5.79 -16.70 -22.26
C SER A 510 -4.46 -16.41 -22.93
N SER A 511 -3.55 -15.69 -22.25
CA SER A 511 -2.20 -15.39 -22.72
C SER A 511 -1.17 -16.48 -22.40
N GLY A 512 -1.58 -17.60 -21.81
CA GLY A 512 -0.67 -18.68 -21.39
C GLY A 512 0.03 -18.44 -20.05
N ILE A 513 -0.24 -17.32 -19.36
CA ILE A 513 0.25 -17.06 -18.01
C ILE A 513 -0.41 -18.02 -17.01
N ASN A 514 0.40 -18.77 -16.26
CA ASN A 514 -0.05 -19.65 -15.17
C ASN A 514 0.40 -19.11 -13.79
N LEU A 515 0.04 -19.80 -12.70
CA LEU A 515 0.38 -19.37 -11.35
C LEU A 515 1.89 -19.23 -11.10
N LEU A 516 2.75 -20.04 -11.73
CA LEU A 516 4.21 -19.91 -11.59
C LEU A 516 4.75 -18.67 -12.31
N HIS A 517 4.13 -18.25 -13.41
CA HIS A 517 4.45 -16.96 -14.04
C HIS A 517 4.15 -15.83 -13.06
N TRP A 518 2.93 -15.80 -12.50
CA TRP A 518 2.56 -14.78 -11.51
C TRP A 518 3.54 -14.75 -10.35
N VAL A 519 3.84 -15.89 -9.73
CA VAL A 519 4.84 -15.96 -8.64
C VAL A 519 6.18 -15.32 -9.00
N ALA A 520 6.65 -15.47 -10.25
CA ALA A 520 7.86 -14.80 -10.72
C ALA A 520 7.67 -13.28 -10.91
N ILE A 521 6.54 -12.87 -11.49
CA ILE A 521 6.19 -11.47 -11.76
C ILE A 521 6.06 -10.65 -10.47
N ILE A 522 5.47 -11.23 -9.43
CA ILE A 522 5.27 -10.59 -8.12
C ILE A 522 6.27 -11.03 -7.05
N ASN A 523 7.32 -11.75 -7.45
CA ASN A 523 8.42 -12.16 -6.59
C ASN A 523 7.99 -12.85 -5.27
N ARG A 524 7.30 -13.99 -5.38
CA ARG A 524 6.84 -14.80 -4.25
C ARG A 524 7.57 -16.15 -4.13
N PRO A 525 8.89 -16.17 -3.88
CA PRO A 525 9.69 -17.39 -3.95
C PRO A 525 9.18 -18.54 -3.07
N ALA A 526 8.63 -18.22 -1.89
CA ALA A 526 8.12 -19.20 -0.93
C ALA A 526 6.92 -20.02 -1.46
N VAL A 527 6.21 -19.52 -2.48
CA VAL A 527 5.05 -20.20 -3.08
C VAL A 527 5.47 -21.21 -4.16
N ILE A 528 6.65 -21.04 -4.77
CA ILE A 528 7.15 -21.91 -5.86
C ILE A 528 7.12 -23.40 -5.48
N PRO A 529 7.65 -23.83 -4.32
CA PRO A 529 7.67 -25.26 -3.99
C PRO A 529 6.28 -25.89 -3.94
N VAL A 530 5.29 -25.14 -3.43
CA VAL A 530 3.90 -25.61 -3.29
C VAL A 530 3.24 -25.81 -4.67
N LEU A 531 3.45 -24.87 -5.60
CA LEU A 531 2.90 -24.97 -6.95
C LEU A 531 3.56 -26.07 -7.78
N VAL A 532 4.86 -26.30 -7.58
CA VAL A 532 5.60 -27.38 -8.24
C VAL A 532 5.14 -28.75 -7.73
N GLU A 533 4.92 -28.89 -6.42
CA GLU A 533 4.31 -30.10 -5.83
C GLU A 533 2.90 -30.36 -6.40
N ALA A 534 2.13 -29.29 -6.63
CA ALA A 534 0.84 -29.34 -7.30
C ALA A 534 0.92 -29.55 -8.83
N ARG A 535 2.10 -29.81 -9.38
CA ARG A 535 2.37 -30.06 -10.81
C ARG A 535 1.98 -28.92 -11.73
N VAL A 536 2.00 -27.68 -11.25
CA VAL A 536 1.87 -26.49 -12.11
C VAL A 536 3.06 -26.49 -13.08
N PRO A 537 2.84 -26.37 -14.41
CA PRO A 537 3.93 -26.47 -15.38
C PRO A 537 4.98 -25.38 -15.21
N ILE A 538 6.16 -25.73 -14.68
CA ILE A 538 7.27 -24.80 -14.40
C ILE A 538 7.93 -24.21 -15.66
N ASN A 539 7.79 -24.89 -16.78
CA ASN A 539 8.36 -24.52 -18.08
C ASN A 539 7.30 -24.12 -19.11
N ALA A 540 6.06 -23.84 -18.69
CA ALA A 540 5.06 -23.27 -19.58
C ALA A 540 5.55 -21.94 -20.15
N THR A 541 5.06 -21.61 -21.34
CA THR A 541 5.35 -20.36 -22.02
C THR A 541 4.05 -19.60 -22.26
N ASP A 542 4.08 -18.28 -22.05
CA ASP A 542 3.02 -17.37 -22.48
C ASP A 542 3.03 -17.11 -24.01
N ASP A 543 2.14 -16.23 -24.47
CA ASP A 543 1.98 -15.79 -25.87
C ASP A 543 3.21 -15.09 -26.46
N PHE A 544 4.23 -14.77 -25.64
CA PHE A 544 5.51 -14.22 -26.08
C PHE A 544 6.65 -15.24 -25.96
N GLY A 545 6.35 -16.47 -25.56
CA GLY A 545 7.34 -17.51 -25.30
C GLY A 545 8.08 -17.34 -23.96
N TYR A 546 7.64 -16.46 -23.06
CA TYR A 546 8.29 -16.26 -21.77
C TYR A 546 7.90 -17.38 -20.81
N THR A 547 8.89 -17.94 -20.13
CA THR A 547 8.69 -18.86 -19.00
C THR A 547 8.71 -18.11 -17.67
N PRO A 548 8.27 -18.72 -16.55
CA PRO A 548 8.44 -18.14 -15.22
C PRO A 548 9.89 -17.73 -14.91
N LEU A 549 10.86 -18.54 -15.33
CA LEU A 549 12.29 -18.25 -15.13
C LEU A 549 12.74 -17.02 -15.94
N MET A 550 12.18 -16.80 -17.13
CA MET A 550 12.48 -15.60 -17.91
C MET A 550 11.90 -14.35 -17.26
N TYR A 551 10.67 -14.40 -16.73
CA TYR A 551 10.11 -13.27 -15.96
C TYR A 551 11.00 -12.93 -14.76
N ALA A 552 11.40 -13.93 -13.96
CA ALA A 552 12.32 -13.75 -12.83
C ALA A 552 13.70 -13.19 -13.23
N ALA A 553 14.10 -13.34 -14.50
CA ALA A 553 15.35 -12.79 -15.05
C ALA A 553 15.22 -11.36 -15.62
N THR A 554 14.00 -10.83 -15.73
CA THR A 554 13.70 -9.54 -16.40
C THR A 554 13.22 -8.45 -15.46
N ILE A 555 12.74 -8.81 -14.26
CA ILE A 555 12.26 -7.88 -13.26
C ILE A 555 13.25 -7.88 -12.11
N ASP A 556 13.93 -6.76 -11.94
CA ASP A 556 14.97 -6.63 -10.94
C ASP A 556 14.39 -6.11 -9.62
N PHE A 557 14.15 -7.03 -8.68
CA PHE A 557 13.76 -6.71 -7.31
C PHE A 557 14.95 -6.40 -6.39
N GLY A 558 16.19 -6.58 -6.86
CA GLY A 558 17.41 -6.52 -6.04
C GLY A 558 17.78 -7.84 -5.37
N GLU A 559 17.02 -8.90 -5.62
CA GLU A 559 17.23 -10.22 -5.04
C GLU A 559 17.01 -11.34 -6.06
N THR A 560 17.59 -12.51 -5.77
CA THR A 560 17.60 -13.67 -6.67
C THR A 560 16.69 -14.80 -6.18
N GLY A 561 15.83 -14.56 -5.19
CA GLY A 561 15.07 -15.59 -4.48
C GLY A 561 14.20 -16.43 -5.42
N ALA A 562 13.32 -15.77 -6.18
CA ALA A 562 12.43 -16.44 -7.13
C ALA A 562 13.20 -17.20 -8.21
N LEU A 563 14.26 -16.58 -8.75
CA LEU A 563 15.13 -17.18 -9.76
C LEU A 563 15.80 -18.46 -9.26
N LYS A 564 16.40 -18.42 -8.06
CA LYS A 564 17.07 -19.58 -7.45
C LYS A 564 16.11 -20.70 -7.13
N GLU A 565 14.94 -20.40 -6.56
CA GLU A 565 13.94 -21.42 -6.25
C GLU A 565 13.33 -22.04 -7.52
N LEU A 566 13.10 -21.28 -8.60
CA LEU A 566 12.68 -21.82 -9.89
C LEU A 566 13.74 -22.78 -10.48
N LEU A 567 15.02 -22.41 -10.47
CA LEU A 567 16.10 -23.27 -10.95
C LEU A 567 16.21 -24.56 -10.13
N LYS A 568 16.17 -24.43 -8.81
CA LYS A 568 16.18 -25.57 -7.87
C LYS A 568 14.99 -26.50 -8.10
N ALA A 569 13.83 -25.95 -8.46
CA ALA A 569 12.63 -26.71 -8.80
C ALA A 569 12.61 -27.29 -10.23
N GLY A 570 13.70 -27.13 -11.01
CA GLY A 570 13.85 -27.75 -12.32
C GLY A 570 13.44 -26.89 -13.52
N ALA A 571 13.36 -25.56 -13.35
CA ALA A 571 13.15 -24.66 -14.47
C ALA A 571 14.29 -24.79 -15.50
N ASN A 572 13.94 -24.94 -16.78
CA ASN A 572 14.89 -25.14 -17.86
C ASN A 572 15.44 -23.79 -18.34
N ARG A 573 16.70 -23.50 -18.00
CA ARG A 573 17.40 -22.27 -18.38
C ARG A 573 17.68 -22.12 -19.89
N ASN A 574 17.48 -23.18 -20.69
CA ASN A 574 17.81 -23.21 -22.11
C ASN A 574 16.60 -22.96 -23.03
N ILE A 575 15.39 -22.83 -22.50
CA ILE A 575 14.21 -22.46 -23.30
C ILE A 575 14.45 -21.09 -23.91
N ARG A 576 14.03 -20.90 -25.17
CA ARG A 576 14.08 -19.63 -25.90
C ARG A 576 12.67 -19.12 -26.13
N ASN A 577 12.44 -17.85 -25.83
CA ASN A 577 11.18 -17.19 -26.16
C ASN A 577 11.08 -16.90 -27.66
N TYR A 578 10.02 -16.25 -28.12
CA TYR A 578 9.81 -15.98 -29.54
C TYR A 578 10.79 -14.96 -30.15
N ASP A 579 11.48 -14.17 -29.31
CA ASP A 579 12.64 -13.36 -29.73
C ASP A 579 13.95 -14.17 -29.84
N GLY A 580 13.89 -15.48 -29.62
CA GLY A 580 15.05 -16.37 -29.60
C GLY A 580 15.91 -16.24 -28.33
N ARG A 581 15.40 -15.66 -27.23
CA ARG A 581 16.19 -15.36 -26.02
C ARG A 581 15.95 -16.35 -24.87
N THR A 582 17.02 -16.78 -24.20
CA THR A 582 16.98 -17.49 -22.92
C THR A 582 16.84 -16.54 -21.72
N ALA A 583 16.57 -17.07 -20.52
CA ALA A 583 16.56 -16.27 -19.29
C ALA A 583 17.89 -15.50 -19.07
N LEU A 584 19.03 -16.14 -19.33
CA LEU A 584 20.35 -15.51 -19.22
C LEU A 584 20.52 -14.35 -20.22
N GLU A 585 20.06 -14.54 -21.45
CA GLU A 585 20.10 -13.51 -22.49
C GLU A 585 19.15 -12.35 -22.19
N GLN A 586 18.03 -12.60 -21.49
CA GLN A 586 17.15 -11.56 -20.99
C GLN A 586 17.80 -10.74 -19.86
N ALA A 587 18.38 -11.39 -18.84
CA ALA A 587 19.10 -10.69 -17.77
C ALA A 587 20.21 -9.76 -18.33
N ARG A 588 20.94 -10.23 -19.36
CA ARG A 588 21.92 -9.42 -20.11
C ARG A 588 21.28 -8.25 -20.84
N ARG A 589 20.17 -8.48 -21.56
CA ARG A 589 19.45 -7.44 -22.31
C ARG A 589 19.01 -6.29 -21.42
N TYR A 590 18.50 -6.60 -20.23
CA TYR A 590 18.05 -5.60 -19.27
C TYR A 590 19.16 -5.07 -18.33
N LYS A 591 20.37 -5.62 -18.43
CA LYS A 591 21.57 -5.22 -17.67
C LYS A 591 21.39 -5.44 -16.16
N HIS A 592 20.90 -6.61 -15.77
CA HIS A 592 20.76 -7.04 -14.38
C HIS A 592 21.90 -8.00 -14.00
N PRO A 593 23.10 -7.51 -13.62
CA PRO A 593 24.29 -8.35 -13.46
C PRO A 593 24.13 -9.43 -12.39
N HIS A 594 23.48 -9.13 -11.27
CA HIS A 594 23.28 -10.12 -10.21
C HIS A 594 22.29 -11.23 -10.59
N LEU A 595 21.29 -10.94 -11.45
CA LEU A 595 20.41 -11.98 -12.03
C LEU A 595 21.18 -12.80 -13.08
N GLU A 596 22.04 -12.14 -13.87
CA GLU A 596 22.92 -12.83 -14.81
C GLU A 596 23.84 -13.82 -14.07
N ASP A 597 24.50 -13.38 -13.00
CA ASP A 597 25.39 -14.19 -12.19
C ASP A 597 24.66 -15.39 -11.57
N ALA A 598 23.39 -15.23 -11.17
CA ALA A 598 22.58 -16.30 -10.62
C ALA A 598 22.10 -17.34 -11.67
N LEU A 599 22.18 -17.01 -12.96
CA LEU A 599 21.78 -17.89 -14.08
C LEU A 599 22.96 -18.66 -14.70
N ARG A 600 24.19 -18.24 -14.42
CA ARG A 600 25.41 -18.97 -14.77
C ARG A 600 25.51 -20.19 -13.87
#